data_AF-A0A443Q4F8-F1
#
_entry.id   AF-A0A443Q4F8-F1
#
_cell.length_a   1.000
_cell.length_b   1.000
_cell.length_c   1.000
_cell.angle_alpha   90.00
_cell.angle_beta   90.00
_cell.angle_gamma   90.00
#
_symmetry.space_group_name_H-M   'P 1'
#
loop_
_entity.id
_entity.type
_entity.pdbx_description
1 polymer ?
#
loop_
_entity_poly.entity_id
_entity_poly.type
_entity_poly.pdbx_seq_one_letter_code
_entity_poly.pdbx_strand_id
1 'polypeptide(L)'
;MCSTPTHHARIEGMAMSNNGTLLLLTIALAGILLPHNLVVAEDYPCNFRGIMGDCAQSLRRLKPGEKQIPPSEGCCNAVQHTDLTCACSKVNKYFEAIICMDKVVYIANYCKRPLQKCGSYSIGDPGEPKCGRA
;
A
#
# COMPACT_ATOMS: atom_id res chain seq x y z
N MET A 1 -33.12 -1.11 -40.60
CA MET A 1 -32.05 -0.33 -41.28
C MET A 1 -31.16 0.19 -40.15
N CYS A 2 -29.93 -0.28 -39.92
CA CYS A 2 -28.83 -0.43 -40.87
C CYS A 2 -28.26 -1.85 -40.91
N SER A 3 -27.79 -2.20 -42.11
CA SER A 3 -27.35 -3.51 -42.55
C SER A 3 -25.86 -3.76 -42.26
N THR A 4 -25.50 -5.04 -42.16
CA THR A 4 -24.15 -5.60 -41.99
C THR A 4 -23.16 -5.22 -43.09
N PRO A 5 -21.85 -5.35 -42.82
CA PRO A 5 -20.98 -6.05 -43.77
C PRO A 5 -20.25 -7.23 -43.13
N THR A 6 -20.38 -8.37 -43.80
CA THR A 6 -19.64 -9.61 -43.62
C THR A 6 -18.18 -9.40 -44.02
N HIS A 7 -17.22 -9.62 -43.12
CA HIS A 7 -15.82 -9.83 -43.52
C HIS A 7 -15.43 -11.27 -43.19
N HIS A 8 -15.49 -12.13 -44.21
CA HIS A 8 -14.77 -13.39 -44.22
C HIS A 8 -13.27 -13.10 -44.33
N ALA A 9 -12.56 -13.17 -43.21
CA ALA A 9 -11.10 -13.26 -43.23
C ALA A 9 -10.72 -14.74 -43.27
N ARG A 10 -10.33 -15.21 -44.46
CA ARG A 10 -9.65 -16.49 -44.66
C ARG A 10 -8.26 -16.35 -44.06
N ILE A 11 -8.04 -16.85 -42.84
CA ILE A 11 -6.70 -16.98 -42.29
C ILE A 11 -6.11 -18.27 -42.85
N GLU A 12 -5.28 -18.12 -43.87
CA GLU A 12 -4.40 -19.18 -44.35
C GLU A 12 -3.43 -19.53 -43.21
N GLY A 13 -3.39 -20.82 -42.84
CA GLY A 13 -2.55 -21.30 -41.76
C GLY A 13 -1.07 -21.06 -42.07
N MET A 14 -0.36 -20.45 -41.12
CA MET A 14 1.10 -20.46 -41.08
C MET A 14 1.52 -21.26 -39.84
N ALA A 15 1.82 -22.54 -40.05
CA ALA A 15 2.50 -23.36 -39.05
C ALA A 15 3.97 -22.96 -39.02
N MET A 16 4.37 -22.19 -38.00
CA MET A 16 5.78 -21.90 -37.71
C MET A 16 6.08 -22.37 -36.29
N SER A 17 6.37 -23.66 -36.15
CA SER A 17 6.81 -24.26 -34.89
C SER A 17 8.29 -23.95 -34.68
N ASN A 18 8.56 -22.96 -33.84
CA ASN A 18 9.86 -22.71 -33.25
C ASN A 18 9.65 -22.47 -31.76
N ASN A 19 10.48 -23.07 -30.91
CA ASN A 19 10.34 -22.99 -29.45
C ASN A 19 10.30 -21.53 -28.95
N GLY A 20 10.97 -20.62 -29.67
CA GLY A 20 10.89 -19.18 -29.43
C GLY A 20 9.52 -18.57 -29.74
N THR A 21 8.88 -18.97 -30.83
CA THR A 21 7.54 -18.47 -31.21
C THR A 21 6.47 -18.95 -30.24
N LEU A 22 6.57 -20.20 -29.77
CA LEU A 22 5.66 -20.76 -28.76
C LEU A 22 5.79 -20.02 -27.41
N LEU A 23 7.03 -19.70 -27.00
CA LEU A 23 7.28 -18.92 -25.78
C LEU A 23 6.66 -17.52 -25.87
N LEU A 24 6.82 -16.83 -27.01
CA LEU A 24 6.24 -15.49 -27.23
C LEU A 24 4.70 -15.51 -27.20
N LEU A 25 4.07 -16.54 -27.76
CA LEU A 25 2.62 -16.74 -27.71
C LEU A 25 2.11 -16.97 -26.27
N THR A 26 2.85 -17.73 -25.45
CA THR A 26 2.47 -17.94 -24.05
C THR A 26 2.57 -16.66 -23.21
N ILE A 27 3.59 -15.84 -23.43
CA ILE A 27 3.76 -14.55 -22.73
C ILE A 27 2.68 -13.57 -23.17
N ALA A 28 2.35 -13.52 -24.47
CA ALA A 28 1.30 -12.64 -24.98
C ALA A 28 -0.09 -13.02 -24.43
N LEU A 29 -0.41 -14.31 -24.36
CA LEU A 29 -1.68 -14.79 -23.79
C LEU A 29 -1.75 -14.62 -22.27
N ALA A 30 -0.66 -14.85 -21.54
CA ALA A 30 -0.60 -14.62 -20.10
C ALA A 30 -0.65 -13.12 -19.74
N GLY A 31 -0.06 -12.26 -20.56
CA GLY A 31 -0.06 -10.80 -20.36
C GLY A 31 -1.44 -10.15 -20.51
N ILE A 32 -2.33 -10.74 -21.32
CA ILE A 32 -3.73 -10.27 -21.50
C ILE A 32 -4.63 -10.75 -20.34
N LEU A 33 -4.27 -11.84 -19.66
CA LEU A 33 -5.00 -12.39 -18.51
C LEU A 33 -4.61 -11.75 -17.16
N LEU A 34 -3.57 -10.92 -17.14
CA LEU A 34 -3.24 -10.15 -15.95
C LEU A 34 -4.23 -8.97 -15.85
N PRO A 35 -5.05 -8.86 -14.79
CA PRO A 35 -5.67 -7.57 -14.52
C PRO A 35 -4.55 -6.54 -14.41
N HIS A 36 -4.74 -5.35 -15.00
CA HIS A 36 -3.80 -4.21 -15.01
C HIS A 36 -3.33 -3.71 -13.63
N ASN A 37 -3.55 -4.47 -12.56
CA ASN A 37 -3.31 -4.11 -11.17
C ASN A 37 -2.37 -5.10 -10.44
N LEU A 38 -1.50 -5.83 -11.13
CA LEU A 38 -0.45 -6.59 -10.43
C LEU A 38 0.62 -5.63 -9.89
N VAL A 39 0.32 -4.96 -8.77
CA VAL A 39 1.33 -4.32 -7.92
C VAL A 39 1.89 -5.38 -6.99
N VAL A 40 2.95 -6.07 -7.40
CA VAL A 40 3.79 -6.82 -6.46
C VAL A 40 4.68 -5.79 -5.76
N ALA A 41 4.15 -5.22 -4.68
CA ALA A 41 4.96 -4.53 -3.68
C ALA A 41 4.94 -5.39 -2.42
N GLU A 42 5.68 -6.49 -2.44
CA GLU A 42 5.90 -7.31 -1.25
C GLU A 42 6.89 -6.56 -0.36
N ASP A 43 6.38 -5.61 0.44
CA ASP A 43 7.14 -4.92 1.49
C ASP A 43 7.21 -5.79 2.75
N TYR A 44 7.01 -7.10 2.64
CA TYR A 44 7.15 -8.04 3.74
C TYR A 44 8.63 -8.18 4.13
N PRO A 45 9.00 -8.18 5.43
CA PRO A 45 8.16 -8.19 6.63
C PRO A 45 7.77 -6.81 7.17
N CYS A 46 8.16 -5.73 6.48
CA CYS A 46 7.99 -4.34 6.90
C CYS A 46 6.56 -3.81 6.75
N ASN A 47 5.78 -4.37 5.83
CA ASN A 47 4.36 -4.12 5.53
C ASN A 47 3.92 -2.66 5.76
N PHE A 48 4.75 -1.68 5.37
CA PHE A 48 4.53 -0.27 5.68
C PHE A 48 3.30 0.24 4.94
N ARG A 49 3.13 -0.21 3.69
CA ARG A 49 1.96 0.12 2.88
C ARG A 49 0.67 -0.46 3.44
N GLY A 50 0.71 -1.68 3.97
CA GLY A 50 -0.43 -2.30 4.65
C GLY A 50 -0.84 -1.51 5.89
N ILE A 51 0.11 -1.15 6.75
CA ILE A 51 -0.16 -0.28 7.91
C ILE A 51 -0.80 1.05 7.49
N MET A 52 -0.24 1.73 6.47
CA MET A 52 -0.78 3.00 5.99
C MET A 52 -2.21 2.86 5.44
N GLY A 53 -2.54 1.75 4.78
CA GLY A 53 -3.87 1.45 4.28
C GLY A 53 -4.85 1.10 5.40
N ASP A 54 -4.52 0.09 6.19
CA ASP A 54 -5.39 -0.48 7.22
C ASP A 54 -5.66 0.53 8.35
N CYS A 55 -4.69 1.40 8.64
CA CYS A 55 -4.79 2.43 9.68
C CYS A 55 -5.15 3.83 9.14
N ALA A 56 -5.46 3.99 7.85
CA ALA A 56 -5.64 5.28 7.19
C ALA A 56 -6.62 6.21 7.95
N GLN A 57 -7.73 5.65 8.45
CA GLN A 57 -8.75 6.43 9.18
C GLN A 57 -8.27 6.93 10.55
N SER A 58 -7.40 6.20 11.22
CA SER A 58 -6.82 6.63 12.49
C SER A 58 -5.60 7.55 12.29
N LEU A 59 -4.94 7.47 11.14
CA LEU A 59 -3.79 8.32 10.78
C LEU A 59 -4.20 9.68 10.17
N ARG A 60 -5.40 9.78 9.57
CA ARG A 60 -5.89 11.01 8.94
C ARG A 60 -5.85 12.19 9.90
N ARG A 61 -5.65 13.41 9.40
CA ARG A 61 -5.75 14.63 10.21
C ARG A 61 -7.15 14.78 10.83
N LEU A 62 -7.18 15.25 12.07
CA LEU A 62 -8.44 15.52 12.79
C LEU A 62 -8.81 16.97 12.57
N LYS A 63 -10.10 17.23 12.41
CA LYS A 63 -10.62 18.60 12.42
C LYS A 63 -10.61 19.15 13.86
N PRO A 64 -10.58 20.48 14.05
CA PRO A 64 -10.74 21.07 15.37
C PRO A 64 -11.99 20.55 16.08
N GLY A 65 -11.86 20.09 17.33
CA GLY A 65 -12.95 19.51 18.12
C GLY A 65 -13.27 18.04 17.82
N GLU A 66 -12.62 17.43 16.82
CA GLU A 66 -12.80 16.01 16.50
C GLU A 66 -11.97 15.12 17.43
N LYS A 67 -12.54 13.99 17.86
CA LYS A 67 -11.86 12.99 18.70
C LYS A 67 -11.03 12.02 17.85
N GLN A 68 -9.99 11.43 18.44
CA GLN A 68 -9.22 10.37 17.78
C GLN A 68 -10.11 9.17 17.45
N ILE A 69 -9.91 8.61 16.26
CA ILE A 69 -10.62 7.41 15.80
C ILE A 69 -9.83 6.18 16.25
N PRO A 70 -10.43 5.26 17.01
CA PRO A 70 -9.76 4.02 17.39
C PRO A 70 -9.42 3.19 16.14
N PRO A 71 -8.26 2.53 16.12
CA PRO A 71 -7.88 1.66 15.01
C PRO A 71 -8.85 0.48 14.89
N SER A 72 -9.09 0.06 13.64
CA SER A 72 -9.83 -1.17 13.35
C SER A 72 -9.05 -2.40 13.79
N GLU A 73 -9.73 -3.55 13.87
CA GLU A 73 -9.06 -4.82 14.12
C GLU A 73 -8.00 -5.14 13.05
N GLY A 74 -8.31 -4.85 11.78
CA GLY A 74 -7.34 -4.99 10.68
C GLY A 74 -6.09 -4.14 10.86
N CYS A 75 -6.24 -2.88 11.27
CA CYS A 75 -5.11 -2.02 11.60
C CYS A 75 -4.26 -2.60 12.74
N CYS A 76 -4.90 -3.05 13.83
CA CYS A 76 -4.13 -3.64 14.93
C CYS A 76 -3.46 -4.95 14.56
N ASN A 77 -4.08 -5.78 13.73
CA ASN A 77 -3.47 -7.00 13.21
C ASN A 77 -2.21 -6.66 12.39
N ALA A 78 -2.30 -5.70 11.48
CA ALA A 78 -1.14 -5.22 10.72
C ALA A 78 -0.03 -4.69 11.65
N VAL A 79 -0.37 -3.86 12.63
CA VAL A 79 0.58 -3.31 13.62
C VAL A 79 1.22 -4.42 14.46
N GLN A 80 0.52 -5.51 14.78
CA GLN A 80 1.04 -6.59 15.63
C GLN A 80 1.98 -7.55 14.89
N HIS A 81 1.69 -7.85 13.61
CA HIS A 81 2.42 -8.88 12.87
C HIS A 81 3.52 -8.36 11.93
N THR A 82 3.64 -7.03 11.81
CA THR A 82 4.65 -6.39 10.97
C THR A 82 5.98 -6.20 11.71
N ASP A 83 7.11 -6.13 11.01
CA ASP A 83 8.36 -5.60 11.58
C ASP A 83 8.24 -4.07 11.73
N LEU A 84 7.89 -3.61 12.93
CA LEU A 84 7.75 -2.17 13.22
C LEU A 84 9.09 -1.43 13.15
N THR A 85 10.22 -2.08 13.40
CA THR A 85 11.54 -1.46 13.23
C THR A 85 11.76 -1.16 11.74
N CYS A 86 11.45 -2.12 10.87
CA CYS A 86 11.53 -1.89 9.44
C CYS A 86 10.50 -0.87 8.96
N ALA A 87 9.22 -0.98 9.35
CA ALA A 87 8.16 -0.05 8.97
C ALA A 87 8.53 1.39 9.36
N CYS A 88 9.02 1.59 10.57
CA CYS A 88 9.46 2.89 11.06
C CYS A 88 10.72 3.40 10.35
N SER A 89 11.58 2.53 9.81
CA SER A 89 12.72 2.97 8.99
C SER A 89 12.30 3.64 7.68
N LYS A 90 11.07 3.34 7.19
CA LYS A 90 10.50 3.98 6.00
C LYS A 90 9.93 5.37 6.29
N VAL A 91 9.68 5.69 7.56
CA VAL A 91 9.24 7.03 7.98
C VAL A 91 10.42 7.99 7.90
N ASN A 92 10.43 8.78 6.83
CA ASN A 92 11.40 9.85 6.61
C ASN A 92 10.79 11.22 6.98
N LYS A 93 11.57 12.30 6.82
CA LYS A 93 11.13 13.67 7.14
C LYS A 93 9.84 14.10 6.42
N TYR A 94 9.60 13.57 5.22
CA TYR A 94 8.36 13.84 4.50
C TYR A 94 7.17 13.24 5.24
N PHE A 95 7.24 11.95 5.60
CA PHE A 95 6.19 11.28 6.37
C PHE A 95 5.99 11.89 7.75
N GLU A 96 7.05 12.27 8.45
CA GLU A 96 6.95 13.00 9.73
C GLU A 96 6.26 14.37 9.61
N ALA A 97 6.24 14.99 8.42
CA ALA A 97 5.58 16.27 8.18
C ALA A 97 4.09 16.10 7.79
N ILE A 98 3.74 15.00 7.13
CA ILE A 98 2.36 14.75 6.68
C ILE A 98 1.55 13.92 7.67
N ILE A 99 2.19 13.01 8.41
CA ILE A 99 1.58 12.16 9.43
C ILE A 99 1.80 12.77 10.80
N CYS A 100 0.73 12.90 11.56
CA CYS A 100 0.80 13.21 12.98
C CYS A 100 1.47 12.07 13.75
N MET A 101 2.71 12.25 14.18
CA MET A 101 3.44 11.22 14.93
C MET A 101 2.73 10.83 16.24
N ASP A 102 2.04 11.77 16.90
CA ASP A 102 1.23 11.47 18.09
C ASP A 102 0.12 10.44 17.81
N LYS A 103 -0.38 10.37 16.57
CA LYS A 103 -1.35 9.34 16.15
C LYS A 103 -0.70 7.99 15.93
N VAL A 104 0.51 7.98 15.38
CA VAL A 104 1.31 6.75 15.28
C VAL A 104 1.54 6.16 16.67
N VAL A 105 1.88 7.01 17.65
CA VAL A 105 2.03 6.63 19.06
C VAL A 105 0.71 6.13 19.65
N TYR A 106 -0.41 6.83 19.41
CA TYR A 106 -1.73 6.39 19.86
C TYR A 106 -2.09 5.00 19.33
N ILE A 107 -1.95 4.77 18.02
CA ILE A 107 -2.26 3.49 17.37
C ILE A 107 -1.39 2.38 17.97
N ALA A 108 -0.08 2.61 18.08
CA ALA A 108 0.87 1.66 18.66
C ALA A 108 0.48 1.26 20.10
N ASN A 109 0.16 2.24 20.94
CA ASN A 109 -0.28 2.00 22.32
C ASN A 109 -1.64 1.29 22.39
N TYR A 110 -2.59 1.70 21.55
CA TYR A 110 -3.92 1.09 21.48
C TYR A 110 -3.83 -0.38 21.11
N CYS A 111 -3.05 -0.71 20.07
CA CYS A 111 -2.82 -2.06 19.57
C CYS A 111 -1.81 -2.87 20.41
N LYS A 112 -1.41 -2.36 21.59
CA LYS A 112 -0.54 -3.04 22.58
C LYS A 112 0.89 -3.31 22.10
N ARG A 113 1.42 -2.44 21.24
CA ARG A 113 2.78 -2.53 20.74
C ARG A 113 3.45 -1.15 20.78
N PRO A 114 3.77 -0.64 21.98
CA PRO A 114 4.33 0.70 22.15
C PRO A 114 5.65 0.86 21.39
N LEU A 115 5.83 2.01 20.78
CA LEU A 115 7.08 2.40 20.12
C LEU A 115 7.97 3.14 21.11
N GLN A 116 9.28 3.19 20.83
CA GLN A 116 10.20 4.13 21.47
C GLN A 116 10.67 5.21 20.49
N LYS A 117 10.83 4.82 19.23
CA LYS A 117 11.30 5.65 18.12
C LYS A 117 10.63 5.20 16.83
N CYS A 118 10.37 6.13 15.92
CA CYS A 118 9.92 5.84 14.57
C CYS A 118 10.51 6.87 13.59
N GLY A 119 11.28 6.43 12.58
CA GLY A 119 12.06 7.35 11.76
C GLY A 119 13.09 8.12 12.61
N SER A 120 13.05 9.45 12.55
CA SER A 120 13.82 10.33 13.44
C SER A 120 13.03 10.80 14.67
N TYR A 121 11.71 10.56 14.71
CA TYR A 121 10.86 10.91 15.85
C TYR A 121 11.09 9.96 17.03
N SER A 122 11.35 10.52 18.21
CA SER A 122 11.48 9.78 19.48
C SER A 122 10.41 10.25 20.45
N ILE A 123 9.78 9.31 21.15
CA ILE A 123 8.69 9.63 22.09
C ILE A 123 9.29 10.32 23.31
N GLY A 124 8.78 11.51 23.65
CA GLY A 124 9.28 12.34 24.76
C GLY A 124 10.32 13.39 24.37
N ASP A 125 10.66 13.51 23.09
CA ASP A 125 11.45 14.64 22.60
C ASP A 125 10.59 15.92 22.65
N PRO A 126 11.03 17.03 23.29
CA PRO A 126 10.28 18.29 23.38
C PRO A 126 10.09 19.01 22.03
N GLY A 127 10.52 18.38 20.92
CA GLY A 127 10.19 18.81 19.58
C GLY A 127 8.66 18.90 19.40
N GLU A 128 8.22 20.09 19.05
CA GLU A 128 6.84 20.51 18.76
C GLU A 128 5.92 19.39 18.22
N PRO A 129 4.65 19.29 18.66
CA PRO A 129 3.70 18.32 18.10
C PRO A 129 3.65 18.46 16.58
N LYS A 130 4.24 17.49 15.86
CA LYS A 130 4.38 17.50 14.40
C LYS A 130 3.06 17.22 13.66
N CYS A 131 1.93 17.49 14.29
CA CYS A 131 0.70 17.69 13.56
C CYS A 131 0.73 19.09 12.94
N GLY A 132 1.09 19.19 11.66
CA GLY A 132 0.86 20.43 10.92
C GLY A 132 -0.63 20.82 11.02
N ARG A 133 -0.92 22.12 11.18
CA ARG A 133 -2.30 22.63 11.12
C ARG A 133 -2.95 22.15 9.81
N ALA A 134 -4.19 21.68 9.91
CA ALA A 134 -5.02 21.34 8.76
C ALA A 134 -5.39 22.61 7.98
#